data_AF-A0A497D853-F1
#
_entry.id   AF-A0A497D853-F1
#
_cell.length_a   1.000
_cell.length_b   1.000
_cell.length_c   1.000
_cell.angle_alpha   90.00
_cell.angle_beta   90.00
_cell.angle_gamma   90.00
#
_symmetry.space_group_name_H-M   'P 1'
#
loop_
_entity.id
_entity.type
_entity.pdbx_description
1 polymer ?
#
loop_
_entity_poly.entity_id
_entity_poly.type
_entity_poly.pdbx_seq_one_letter_code
_entity_poly.pdbx_strand_id
1 'polypeptide(L)' 'MAYYVYILYSRRTDTFYKGQSNNMQDRLKRHNSGSEKE' A
#
# COMPACT_ATOMS: atom_id res chain seq x y z
N MET A 1 5.86 0.80 -19.46
CA MET A 1 5.91 0.33 -18.06
C MET A 1 4.57 0.63 -17.41
N ALA A 2 3.87 -0.36 -16.85
CA ALA A 2 2.56 -0.14 -16.25
C ALA A 2 2.70 0.44 -14.83
N TYR A 3 1.89 1.45 -14.53
CA TYR A 3 1.74 2.00 -13.18
C TYR A 3 0.31 1.75 -12.72
N TYR A 4 0.15 1.26 -11.49
CA TYR A 4 -1.14 0.94 -10.90
C TYR A 4 -1.43 1.93 -9.77
N VAL A 5 -2.65 2.47 -9.76
CA VAL A 5 -3.19 3.22 -8.63
C VAL A 5 -4.01 2.25 -7.78
N TYR A 6 -3.87 2.33 -6.47
CA TYR A 6 -4.54 1.42 -5.53
C TYR A 6 -5.02 2.15 -4.28
N ILE A 7 -5.98 1.50 -3.61
CA ILE A 7 -6.45 1.87 -2.28
C ILE A 7 -6.31 0.62 -1.40
N LEU A 8 -5.57 0.74 -0.30
CA LEU A 8 -5.46 -0.27 0.75
C LEU A 8 -6.35 0.15 1.91
N TYR A 9 -7.13 -0.80 2.44
CA TYR A 9 -7.91 -0.60 3.65
C TYR A 9 -7.20 -1.25 4.83
N SER A 10 -6.88 -0.44 5.85
CA SER A 10 -6.32 -0.93 7.11
C SER A 10 -7.44 -1.25 8.09
N ARG A 11 -7.63 -2.53 8.36
CA ARG A 11 -8.57 -2.99 9.41
C ARG A 11 -8.18 -2.57 10.81
N ARG A 12 -6.90 -2.23 11.04
CA ARG A 12 -6.38 -1.86 12.36
C ARG A 12 -6.72 -0.42 12.73
N THR A 13 -6.58 0.48 11.77
CA THR A 13 -6.78 1.92 11.96
C THR A 13 -8.08 2.42 11.33
N ASP A 14 -8.89 1.51 10.77
CA ASP A 14 -10.15 1.80 10.06
C ASP A 14 -9.97 2.92 9.01
N THR A 15 -8.83 2.90 8.32
CA THR A 15 -8.39 4.00 7.44
C THR A 15 -8.06 3.47 6.04
N PHE A 16 -8.27 4.33 5.04
CA PHE A 16 -7.93 4.07 3.65
C PHE A 16 -6.63 4.77 3.27
N TYR A 17 -5.70 4.01 2.70
CA TYR A 17 -4.44 4.50 2.15
C TYR A 17 -4.49 4.42 0.62
N LYS A 18 -4.30 5.55 -0.06
CA LYS A 18 -4.21 5.60 -1.52
C LYS A 18 -2.75 5.76 -1.97
N GLY A 19 -2.35 5.04 -3.00
CA GLY A 19 -0.99 5.12 -3.52
C GLY A 19 -0.90 4.68 -4.97
N GLN A 20 0.31 4.82 -5.52
CA GLN A 20 0.65 4.32 -6.84
C GLN A 20 1.92 3.47 -6.76
N SER A 21 2.00 2.42 -7.57
CA SER A 21 3.19 1.57 -7.67
C SER A 21 3.23 0.90 -9.03
N ASN A 22 4.43 0.67 -9.53
CA ASN A 22 4.69 -0.20 -10.68
C ASN A 22 4.78 -1.68 -10.27
N ASN A 23 4.89 -1.97 -8.96
CA ASN A 23 4.92 -3.33 -8.40
C ASN A 23 4.06 -3.40 -7.12
N MET A 24 2.89 -4.04 -7.24
CA MET A 24 1.93 -4.17 -6.13
C MET A 24 2.41 -5.12 -5.02
N GLN A 25 3.13 -6.18 -5.37
CA GLN A 25 3.57 -7.21 -4.42
C GLN A 25 4.65 -6.67 -3.47
N ASP A 26 5.63 -5.96 -4.02
CA ASP A 26 6.66 -5.31 -3.23
C ASP A 26 6.07 -4.22 -2.31
N ARG A 27 5.09 -3.46 -2.84
CA ARG A 27 4.40 -2.44 -2.05
C ARG A 27 3.65 -3.01 -0.86
N LEU A 28 2.90 -4.09 -1.06
CA LEU A 28 2.13 -4.73 0.00
C LEU A 28 3.05 -5.28 1.10
N LYS A 29 4.19 -5.87 0.72
CA LYS A 29 5.21 -6.35 1.67
C LYS A 29 5.77 -5.21 2.52
N ARG A 30 6.17 -4.09 1.90
CA ARG A 30 6.71 -2.92 2.61
C ARG A 30 5.70 -2.24 3.53
N HIS A 31 4.45 -2.16 3.08
CA HIS A 31 3.37 -1.59 3.90
C HIS A 31 3.11 -2.46 5.13
N ASN A 32 3.06 -3.78 4.96
CA ASN A 32 2.82 -4.72 6.07
C ASN A 32 4.05 -4.90 6.99
N SER A 33 5.27 -4.60 6.52
CA SER A 33 6.48 -4.67 7.35
C SER A 33 6.65 -3.47 8.29
N GLY A 34 5.72 -2.50 8.29
CA GLY A 34 5.78 -1.30 9.14
C GLY A 34 6.90 -0.34 8.79
N SER A 35 7.52 -0.49 7.61
CA SER A 35 8.66 0.32 7.17
C SER A 35 8.25 1.68 6.61
N GLU A 36 6.98 1.86 6.30
CA GLU A 36 6.38 3.14 5.94
C GLU A 36 5.34 3.53 7.01
N LYS A 37 5.40 4.77 7.50
CA LYS A 37 4.41 5.28 8.46
C LYS A 37 3.01 5.08 7.89
N GLU A 38 2.13 4.51 8.72
CA GLU A 38 0.70 4.31 8.44
C GLU A 38 -0.01 5.62 8.05
#